data_AF-A0A9D7JEA6-F1
#
_entry.id   AF-A0A9D7JEA6-F1
#
_cell.length_a   1.000
_cell.length_b   1.000
_cell.length_c   1.000
_cell.angle_alpha   90.00
_cell.angle_beta   90.00
_cell.angle_gamma   90.00
#
_symmetry.space_group_name_H-M   'P 1'
#
loop_
_entity.id
_entity.type
_entity.pdbx_description
1 polymer ?
#
loop_
_entity_poly.entity_id
_entity_poly.type
_entity_poly.pdbx_seq_one_letter_code
_entity_poly.pdbx_strand_id
1 'polypeptide(L)'
;MQKEAAAATQPISIRLTQEERSLLIQRAGDAGLSAYVRQRIFGAGRRQSVPRNPAASTRDLAHVLALLGSSELAGSLRELSYSASIGALPVLPETERAINDACLAVDEMRTALIEALGLKGGAE
;
A
#
# COMPACT_ATOMS: atom_id res chain seq x y z
N MET A 1 1.31 1.63 -35.52
CA MET A 1 0.62 0.93 -34.42
C MET A 1 -0.72 1.63 -34.18
N GLN A 2 -1.81 1.03 -34.64
CA GLN A 2 -3.15 1.60 -34.51
C GLN A 2 -3.59 1.48 -33.05
N LYS A 3 -4.04 2.60 -32.47
CA LYS A 3 -4.54 2.69 -31.10
C LYS A 3 -5.98 2.17 -31.15
N GLU A 4 -6.19 0.91 -30.77
CA GLU A 4 -7.52 0.31 -30.67
C GLU A 4 -8.32 1.11 -29.62
N ALA A 5 -9.27 1.92 -30.10
CA ALA A 5 -10.05 2.80 -29.26
C ALA A 5 -10.88 1.94 -28.28
N ALA A 6 -10.69 2.18 -26.97
CA ALA A 6 -11.47 1.53 -25.93
C ALA A 6 -12.97 1.63 -26.27
N ALA A 7 -13.64 0.49 -26.39
CA ALA A 7 -15.03 0.39 -26.84
C ALA A 7 -15.92 1.46 -26.18
N ALA A 8 -16.60 2.25 -27.01
CA ALA A 8 -17.48 3.32 -26.55
C ALA A 8 -18.54 2.77 -25.59
N THR A 9 -18.65 3.35 -24.40
CA THR A 9 -19.66 2.96 -23.41
C THR A 9 -20.96 3.70 -23.72
N GLN A 10 -22.07 2.96 -23.87
CA GLN A 10 -23.40 3.53 -24.07
C GLN A 10 -24.11 3.69 -22.72
N PRO A 11 -24.80 4.82 -22.47
CA PRO A 11 -25.53 5.04 -21.22
C PRO A 11 -26.80 4.18 -21.16
N ILE A 12 -27.12 3.67 -19.96
CA ILE A 12 -28.39 3.01 -19.66
C ILE A 12 -29.34 4.04 -19.02
N SER A 13 -30.49 4.27 -19.66
CA SER A 13 -31.56 5.13 -19.15
C SER A 13 -32.67 4.26 -18.56
N ILE A 14 -32.88 4.36 -17.24
CA ILE A 14 -33.94 3.64 -16.52
C ILE A 14 -34.85 4.67 -15.86
N ARG A 15 -36.16 4.48 -15.95
CA ARG A 15 -37.13 5.29 -15.20
C ARG A 15 -37.15 4.78 -13.76
N LEU A 16 -36.87 5.68 -12.82
CA LEU A 16 -36.87 5.41 -11.39
C LEU A 16 -37.73 6.46 -10.70
N THR A 17 -38.52 6.02 -9.73
CA THR A 17 -39.13 6.92 -8.74
C THR A 17 -38.06 7.48 -7.79
N GLN A 18 -38.39 8.52 -7.03
CA GLN A 18 -37.44 9.16 -6.12
C GLN A 18 -37.02 8.20 -5.00
N GLU A 19 -37.95 7.36 -4.56
CA GLU A 19 -37.77 6.32 -3.54
C GLU A 19 -36.86 5.20 -4.04
N GLU A 20 -37.05 4.73 -5.28
CA GLU A 20 -36.18 3.71 -5.87
C GLU A 20 -34.75 4.22 -6.08
N ARG A 21 -34.61 5.49 -6.46
CA ARG A 21 -33.29 6.12 -6.64
C ARG A 21 -32.56 6.26 -5.32
N SER A 22 -33.23 6.70 -4.24
CA SER A 22 -32.60 6.83 -2.92
C SER A 22 -32.19 5.46 -2.35
N LEU A 23 -33.04 4.45 -2.52
CA LEU A 23 -32.75 3.06 -2.16
C LEU A 23 -31.53 2.51 -2.90
N LEU A 24 -31.37 2.85 -4.19
CA LEU A 24 -30.19 2.47 -4.98
C LEU A 24 -28.92 3.19 -4.51
N ILE A 25 -29.01 4.48 -4.16
CA ILE A 25 -27.87 5.24 -3.62
C ILE A 25 -27.43 4.65 -2.28
N GLN A 26 -28.37 4.36 -1.37
CA GLN A 26 -28.05 3.74 -0.08
C GLN A 26 -27.40 2.37 -0.24
N ARG A 27 -27.91 1.53 -1.16
CA ARG A 27 -27.33 0.21 -1.41
C ARG A 27 -25.99 0.25 -2.14
N ALA A 28 -25.73 1.30 -2.91
CA ALA A 28 -24.46 1.48 -3.61
C ALA A 28 -23.32 1.86 -2.64
N GLY A 29 -23.63 2.53 -1.52
CA GLY A 29 -22.64 2.94 -0.53
C GLY A 29 -21.57 3.84 -1.17
N ASP A 30 -20.31 3.40 -1.09
CA ASP A 30 -19.16 4.12 -1.66
C ASP A 30 -18.99 3.92 -3.19
N ALA A 31 -19.75 2.99 -3.79
CA ALA A 31 -19.71 2.78 -5.23
C ALA A 31 -20.63 3.77 -5.95
N GLY A 32 -20.19 4.27 -7.10
CA GLY A 32 -21.07 5.04 -7.99
C GLY A 32 -22.28 4.22 -8.43
N LEU A 33 -23.46 4.85 -8.51
CA LEU A 33 -24.74 4.18 -8.81
C LEU A 33 -24.69 3.32 -10.09
N SER A 34 -24.02 3.80 -11.13
CA SER A 34 -23.81 3.06 -12.38
C SER A 34 -22.91 1.82 -12.21
N ALA A 35 -21.89 1.89 -11.35
CA ALA A 35 -21.03 0.76 -11.02
C ALA A 35 -21.79 -0.30 -10.22
N TYR A 36 -22.61 0.12 -9.24
CA TYR A 36 -23.46 -0.76 -8.45
C TYR A 36 -24.51 -1.49 -9.32
N VAL A 37 -25.21 -0.77 -10.19
CA VAL A 37 -26.19 -1.35 -11.12
C VAL A 37 -25.51 -2.33 -12.07
N ARG A 38 -24.35 -1.97 -12.62
CA ARG A 38 -23.59 -2.85 -13.52
C ARG A 38 -23.13 -4.13 -12.80
N GLN A 39 -22.67 -4.03 -11.56
CA GLN A 39 -22.26 -5.18 -10.75
C GLN A 39 -23.43 -6.11 -10.45
N ARG A 40 -24.62 -5.56 -10.17
CA ARG A 40 -25.83 -6.35 -9.93
C ARG A 40 -26.35 -7.05 -11.18
N ILE A 41 -26.25 -6.42 -12.36
CA ILE A 41 -26.76 -6.98 -13.62
C ILE A 41 -25.79 -7.97 -14.25
N PHE A 42 -24.51 -7.62 -14.33
CA PHE A 42 -23.50 -8.41 -15.07
C PHE A 42 -22.59 -9.26 -14.17
N GLY A 43 -22.83 -9.25 -12.86
CA GLY A 43 -21.95 -9.91 -11.88
C GLY A 43 -20.60 -9.19 -11.71
N ALA A 44 -19.77 -9.69 -10.79
CA ALA A 44 -18.46 -9.13 -10.43
C ALA A 44 -17.36 -9.31 -11.51
N GLY A 45 -17.71 -9.25 -12.80
CA GLY A 45 -16.81 -9.55 -13.91
C GLY A 45 -15.87 -8.41 -14.32
N ARG A 46 -15.92 -7.24 -13.67
CA ARG A 46 -15.01 -6.12 -13.98
C ARG A 46 -14.40 -5.62 -12.69
N ARG A 47 -13.06 -5.79 -12.59
CA ARG A 47 -12.19 -5.30 -11.51
C ARG A 47 -12.77 -4.01 -10.96
N GLN A 48 -13.15 -4.03 -9.69
CA GLN A 48 -13.41 -2.81 -8.93
C GLN A 48 -12.26 -1.85 -9.24
N SER A 49 -12.59 -0.67 -9.74
CA SER A 49 -11.60 0.38 -9.90
C SER A 49 -11.08 0.65 -8.50
N VAL A 50 -9.92 0.07 -8.17
CA VAL A 50 -9.21 0.36 -6.94
C VAL A 50 -9.16 1.89 -6.87
N PRO A 51 -9.64 2.49 -5.77
CA PRO A 51 -9.63 3.95 -5.65
C PRO A 51 -8.20 4.43 -5.93
N ARG A 52 -8.06 5.33 -6.91
CA ARG A 52 -6.76 5.90 -7.29
C ARG A 52 -6.09 6.66 -6.15
N ASN A 53 -6.88 7.03 -5.13
CA ASN A 53 -6.37 7.69 -3.95
C ASN A 53 -6.28 6.66 -2.81
N PRO A 54 -5.07 6.38 -2.31
CA PRO A 54 -4.92 5.59 -1.08
C PRO A 54 -5.70 6.27 0.05
N ALA A 55 -6.28 5.47 0.94
CA ALA A 55 -6.87 5.99 2.18
C ALA A 55 -5.80 6.80 2.95
N ALA A 56 -6.22 7.77 3.77
CA ALA A 56 -5.29 8.60 4.54
C ALA A 56 -4.29 7.74 5.34
N SER A 57 -4.77 6.64 5.93
CA SER A 57 -3.94 5.65 6.63
C SER A 57 -2.86 5.02 5.74
N THR A 58 -3.18 4.67 4.51
CA THR A 58 -2.20 4.11 3.55
C THR A 58 -1.16 5.16 3.14
N ARG A 59 -1.52 6.46 3.09
CA ARG A 59 -0.57 7.54 2.80
C ARG A 59 0.42 7.74 3.94
N ASP A 60 -0.06 7.73 5.19
CA ASP A 60 0.80 7.89 6.37
C ASP A 60 1.77 6.72 6.52
N LEU A 61 1.31 5.49 6.30
CA LEU A 61 2.18 4.30 6.29
C LEU A 61 3.24 4.36 5.18
N ALA A 62 2.86 4.82 3.98
CA ALA A 62 3.81 4.99 2.88
C ALA A 62 4.84 6.08 3.19
N HIS A 63 4.44 7.13 3.91
CA HIS A 63 5.37 8.17 4.37
C HIS A 63 6.38 7.64 5.39
N VAL A 64 5.94 6.84 6.36
CA VAL A 64 6.83 6.20 7.34
C VAL A 64 7.81 5.25 6.63
N LEU A 65 7.34 4.45 5.66
CA LEU A 65 8.21 3.57 4.87
C LEU A 65 9.24 4.36 4.06
N ALA A 66 8.86 5.52 3.51
CA ALA A 66 9.78 6.41 2.80
C ALA A 66 10.85 7.00 3.74
N LEU A 67 10.45 7.43 4.95
CA LEU A 67 11.38 7.93 5.97
C LEU A 67 12.38 6.85 6.39
N LEU A 68 11.91 5.61 6.54
CA LEU A 68 12.78 4.46 6.82
C LEU A 68 13.74 4.19 5.65
N GLY A 69 13.27 4.27 4.40
CA GLY A 69 14.14 4.12 3.22
C GLY A 69 15.15 5.24 3.04
N SER A 70 14.82 6.47 3.45
CA SER A 70 15.73 7.62 3.45
C SER A 70 16.62 7.71 4.68
N SER A 71 16.43 6.82 5.66
CA SER A 71 17.27 6.80 6.84
C SER A 71 18.67 6.30 6.48
N GLU A 72 19.68 6.92 7.05
CA GLU A 72 21.09 6.65 6.77
C GLU A 72 21.58 5.33 7.42
N LEU A 73 20.74 4.28 7.47
CA LEU A 73 21.07 2.99 8.12
C LEU A 73 22.34 2.37 7.55
N ALA A 74 22.53 2.46 6.23
CA ALA A 74 23.76 2.00 5.57
C ALA A 74 25.00 2.81 6.02
N GLY A 75 24.83 4.12 6.27
CA GLY A 75 25.84 5.00 6.84
C GLY A 75 26.17 4.61 8.28
N SER A 76 25.15 4.45 9.13
CA SER A 76 25.32 4.02 10.53
C SER A 76 25.99 2.66 10.64
N LEU A 77 25.61 1.68 9.79
CA LEU A 77 26.28 0.37 9.75
C LEU A 77 27.76 0.48 9.34
N ARG A 78 28.07 1.39 8.41
CA ARG A 78 29.47 1.66 8.02
C ARG A 78 30.26 2.26 9.17
N GLU A 79 29.70 3.19 9.92
CA GLU A 79 30.33 3.80 11.09
C GLU A 79 30.56 2.80 12.21
N LEU A 80 29.59 1.91 12.47
CA LEU A 80 29.75 0.81 13.42
C LEU A 80 30.86 -0.16 12.98
N SER A 81 30.88 -0.55 11.71
CA SER A 81 31.93 -1.41 11.15
C SER A 81 33.31 -0.78 11.25
N TYR A 82 33.42 0.52 10.96
CA TYR A 82 34.67 1.26 11.08
C TYR A 82 35.11 1.34 12.55
N SER A 83 34.20 1.69 13.45
CA SER A 83 34.48 1.77 14.89
C SER A 83 34.94 0.43 15.46
N ALA A 84 34.36 -0.68 15.00
CA ALA A 84 34.78 -2.02 15.36
C ALA A 84 36.19 -2.36 14.82
N SER A 85 36.50 -1.99 13.57
CA SER A 85 37.80 -2.30 12.96
C SER A 85 38.96 -1.52 13.59
N ILE A 86 38.73 -0.29 14.04
CA ILE A 86 39.73 0.51 14.78
C ILE A 86 39.75 0.22 16.30
N GLY A 87 38.90 -0.69 16.78
CA GLY A 87 38.80 -1.06 18.19
C GLY A 87 38.14 -0.01 19.09
N ALA A 88 37.50 1.02 18.52
CA ALA A 88 36.74 2.03 19.25
C ALA A 88 35.37 1.50 19.73
N LEU A 89 34.84 0.49 19.06
CA LEU A 89 33.65 -0.25 19.47
C LEU A 89 34.05 -1.64 20.01
N PRO A 90 33.95 -1.88 21.32
CA PRO A 90 34.20 -3.21 21.86
C PRO A 90 33.07 -4.18 21.45
N VAL A 91 33.40 -5.11 20.57
CA VAL A 91 32.49 -6.17 20.09
C VAL A 91 32.46 -7.30 21.13
N LEU A 92 31.74 -7.04 22.21
CA LEU A 92 31.42 -8.02 23.25
C LEU A 92 30.16 -8.80 22.84
N PRO A 93 29.90 -9.99 23.40
CA PRO A 93 28.69 -10.76 23.11
C PRO A 93 27.40 -9.97 23.36
N GLU A 94 27.39 -9.06 24.34
CA GLU A 94 26.26 -8.17 24.62
C GLU A 94 26.06 -7.12 23.53
N THR A 95 27.15 -6.51 23.04
CA THR A 95 27.15 -5.55 21.93
C THR A 95 26.66 -6.21 20.64
N GLU A 96 27.17 -7.41 20.34
CA GLU A 96 26.75 -8.19 19.16
C GLU A 96 25.25 -8.52 19.22
N ARG A 97 24.76 -8.95 20.40
CA ARG A 97 23.33 -9.20 20.60
C ARG A 97 22.51 -7.93 20.39
N ALA A 98 22.91 -6.81 20.98
CA ALA A 98 22.20 -5.54 20.84
C ALA A 98 22.12 -5.06 19.39
N ILE A 99 23.19 -5.24 18.60
CA ILE A 99 23.20 -4.91 17.17
C ILE A 99 22.25 -5.84 16.40
N ASN A 100 22.30 -7.15 16.65
CA ASN A 100 21.41 -8.10 16.00
C ASN A 100 19.93 -7.84 16.33
N ASP A 101 19.61 -7.57 17.60
CA ASP A 101 18.26 -7.23 18.06
C ASP A 101 17.76 -5.94 17.39
N ALA A 102 18.62 -4.93 17.26
CA ALA A 102 18.28 -3.70 16.55
C ALA A 102 18.02 -3.94 15.06
N CYS A 103 18.85 -4.75 14.39
CA CYS A 103 18.65 -5.13 12.99
C CYS A 103 17.34 -5.89 12.78
N LEU A 104 17.01 -6.83 13.68
CA LEU A 104 15.76 -7.59 13.64
C LEU A 104 14.55 -6.66 13.82
N ALA A 105 14.58 -5.76 14.80
CA ALA A 105 13.48 -4.81 15.03
C ALA A 105 13.24 -3.90 13.81
N VAL A 106 14.30 -3.46 13.11
CA VAL A 106 14.19 -2.67 11.88
C VAL A 106 13.57 -3.48 10.74
N ASP A 107 13.98 -4.74 10.56
CA ASP A 107 13.41 -5.59 9.52
C ASP A 107 11.94 -5.97 9.78
N GLU A 108 11.58 -6.21 11.05
CA GLU A 108 10.19 -6.41 11.48
C GLU A 108 9.34 -5.17 11.17
N MET A 109 9.81 -3.97 11.52
CA MET A 109 9.12 -2.71 11.19
C MET A 109 8.95 -2.54 9.68
N ARG A 110 10.00 -2.81 8.90
CA ARG A 110 9.95 -2.74 7.42
C ARG A 110 8.93 -3.72 6.85
N THR A 111 8.95 -4.96 7.30
CA THR A 111 8.06 -6.02 6.81
C THR A 111 6.61 -5.70 7.13
N ALA A 112 6.31 -5.30 8.37
CA ALA A 112 4.97 -4.88 8.78
C ALA A 112 4.44 -3.70 7.94
N LEU A 113 5.29 -2.72 7.61
CA LEU A 113 4.91 -1.58 6.75
C LEU A 113 4.63 -2.02 5.30
N ILE A 114 5.46 -2.89 4.74
CA ILE A 114 5.28 -3.42 3.37
C ILE A 114 3.97 -4.22 3.27
N GLU A 115 3.69 -5.09 4.24
CA GLU A 115 2.46 -5.88 4.32
C GLU A 115 1.23 -4.99 4.49
N ALA A 116 1.27 -4.01 5.39
CA ALA A 116 0.16 -3.08 5.62
C ALA A 116 -0.16 -2.22 4.38
N LEU A 117 0.83 -1.97 3.52
CA LEU A 117 0.65 -1.28 2.24
C LEU A 117 0.21 -2.20 1.09
N GLY A 118 0.15 -3.51 1.32
CA GLY A 118 -0.16 -4.50 0.27
C GLY A 118 0.89 -4.55 -0.83
N LEU A 119 2.09 -4.05 -0.57
CA LEU A 119 3.22 -4.15 -1.48
C LEU A 119 3.72 -5.58 -1.38
N LYS A 120 3.80 -6.29 -2.51
CA LYS A 120 4.57 -7.54 -2.54
C LYS A 120 6.02 -7.14 -2.33
N GLY A 121 6.55 -7.42 -1.14
CA GLY A 121 7.97 -7.21 -0.85
C GLY A 121 8.77 -7.79 -2.02
N GLY A 122 9.59 -6.95 -2.66
CA GLY A 122 10.47 -7.38 -3.73
C GLY A 122 11.51 -8.34 -3.15
N ALA A 123 11.14 -9.61 -3.06
CA ALA A 123 12.07 -10.72 -3.02
C ALA A 123 12.40 -11.04 -4.49
N GLU A 124 13.47 -10.42 -4.98
CA GLU A 124 14.35 -11.05 -5.97
C GLU A 124 15.51 -11.72 -5.22
#